data_AF-A0A3N1AU21-F1
#
_entry.id   AF-A0A3N1AU21-F1
#
_cell.length_a   1.000
_cell.length_b   1.000
_cell.length_c   1.000
_cell.angle_alpha   90.00
_cell.angle_beta   90.00
_cell.angle_gamma   90.00
#
_symmetry.space_group_name_H-M   'P 1'
#
loop_
_entity.id
_entity.type
_entity.pdbx_description
1 polymer ?
#
loop_
_entity_poly.entity_id
_entity_poly.type
_entity_poly.pdbx_seq_one_letter_code
_entity_poly.pdbx_strand_id
1 'polypeptide(L)'
;MSGGDSLAFAESAFVAAQRAAGFIAARQRGDHDGAAALLAEFPDEATRTGGFCVLAELALTLVRAQTGQSMDDLVQELSLQLAATVADPPSGPSAAA
;
A
#
# COMPACT_ATOMS: atom_id res chain seq x y z
N MET A 1 28.18 5.64 7.36
CA MET A 1 27.17 4.91 6.57
C MET A 1 27.54 5.09 5.11
N SER A 2 28.03 4.04 4.46
CA SER A 2 28.67 4.13 3.15
C SER A 2 27.61 4.12 2.05
N GLY A 3 27.77 4.91 0.99
CA GLY A 3 26.76 5.11 -0.06
C GLY A 3 26.31 3.83 -0.80
N GLY A 4 27.06 2.72 -0.68
CA GLY A 4 26.68 1.41 -1.21
C GLY A 4 25.54 0.73 -0.44
N ASP A 5 25.46 0.93 0.88
CA ASP A 5 24.40 0.35 1.72
C ASP A 5 23.04 1.00 1.40
N SER A 6 23.06 2.29 1.03
CA SER A 6 21.87 3.08 0.71
C SER A 6 21.20 2.64 -0.60
N LEU A 7 21.99 2.31 -1.62
CA LEU A 7 21.45 1.84 -2.91
C LEU A 7 20.90 0.41 -2.80
N ALA A 8 21.58 -0.49 -2.09
CA ALA A 8 21.08 -1.84 -1.83
C ALA A 8 19.80 -1.83 -0.99
N PHE A 9 19.72 -0.91 -0.01
CA PHE A 9 18.51 -0.68 0.76
C PHE A 9 17.37 -0.08 -0.08
N ALA A 10 17.67 0.84 -1.00
CA ALA A 10 16.67 1.38 -1.92
C ALA A 10 16.15 0.31 -2.88
N GLU A 11 17.05 -0.50 -3.46
CA GLU A 11 16.69 -1.62 -4.34
C GLU A 11 15.80 -2.64 -3.60
N SER A 12 16.12 -2.97 -2.34
CA SER A 12 15.27 -3.84 -1.53
C SER A 12 13.91 -3.21 -1.22
N ALA A 13 13.84 -1.90 -1.00
CA ALA A 13 12.59 -1.18 -0.76
C ALA A 13 11.69 -1.14 -2.00
N PHE A 14 12.24 -0.97 -3.20
CA PHE A 14 11.44 -0.99 -4.44
C PHE A 14 10.94 -2.40 -4.77
N VAL A 15 11.75 -3.44 -4.58
CA VAL A 15 11.29 -4.83 -4.72
C VAL A 15 10.20 -5.14 -3.69
N ALA A 16 10.36 -4.69 -2.46
CA ALA A 16 9.36 -4.80 -1.41
C ALA A 16 8.05 -4.07 -1.78
N ALA A 17 8.14 -2.89 -2.39
CA ALA A 17 6.98 -2.12 -2.87
C ALA A 17 6.27 -2.81 -4.04
N GLN A 18 7.01 -3.39 -4.99
CA GLN A 18 6.43 -4.19 -6.08
C GLN A 18 5.65 -5.40 -5.55
N ARG A 19 6.22 -6.11 -4.56
CA ARG A 19 5.53 -7.21 -3.88
C ARG A 19 4.27 -6.75 -3.14
N ALA A 20 4.34 -5.62 -2.43
CA ALA A 20 3.18 -5.00 -1.78
C ALA A 20 2.08 -4.63 -2.80
N ALA A 21 2.44 -4.14 -3.98
CA ALA A 21 1.49 -3.86 -5.07
C ALA A 21 0.82 -5.15 -5.56
N GLY A 22 1.60 -6.23 -5.71
CA GLY A 22 1.08 -7.56 -6.01
C GLY A 22 0.06 -8.05 -4.99
N PHE A 23 0.33 -7.83 -3.69
CA PHE A 23 -0.58 -8.18 -2.61
C PHE A 23 -1.92 -7.44 -2.72
N ILE A 24 -1.90 -6.13 -2.98
CA ILE A 24 -3.13 -5.33 -3.17
C ILE A 24 -3.91 -5.86 -4.38
N ALA A 25 -3.22 -6.14 -5.50
CA ALA A 25 -3.85 -6.65 -6.70
C ALA A 25 -4.49 -8.04 -6.50
N ALA A 26 -3.83 -8.93 -5.74
CA ALA A 26 -4.38 -10.24 -5.38
C ALA A 26 -5.64 -10.10 -4.50
N ARG A 27 -5.59 -9.24 -3.47
CA ARG A 27 -6.77 -8.96 -2.62
C ARG A 27 -7.95 -8.41 -3.41
N GLN A 28 -7.72 -7.49 -4.35
CA GLN A 28 -8.77 -6.93 -5.20
C GLN A 28 -9.42 -7.98 -6.11
N ARG A 29 -8.69 -9.04 -6.48
CA ARG A 29 -9.22 -10.17 -7.25
C ARG A 29 -9.91 -11.25 -6.40
N GLY A 30 -9.90 -11.12 -5.07
CA GLY A 30 -10.36 -12.17 -4.16
C GLY A 30 -9.40 -13.36 -4.03
N ASP A 31 -8.17 -13.24 -4.53
CA ASP A 31 -7.12 -14.25 -4.42
C ASP A 31 -6.42 -14.12 -3.07
N HIS A 32 -7.07 -14.63 -2.03
CA HIS A 32 -6.59 -14.55 -0.65
C HIS A 32 -5.33 -15.40 -0.43
N ASP A 33 -5.21 -16.54 -1.10
CA ASP A 33 -4.06 -17.44 -1.00
C ASP A 33 -2.83 -16.81 -1.66
N GLY A 34 -2.98 -16.24 -2.86
CA GLY A 34 -1.91 -15.49 -3.52
C GLY A 34 -1.48 -14.26 -2.74
N ALA A 35 -2.42 -13.55 -2.11
CA ALA A 35 -2.10 -12.44 -1.22
C ALA A 35 -1.28 -12.91 0.01
N ALA A 36 -1.66 -14.03 0.63
CA ALA A 36 -0.93 -14.58 1.77
C ALA A 36 0.48 -15.04 1.39
N ALA A 37 0.64 -15.68 0.23
CA ALA A 37 1.94 -16.09 -0.30
C ALA A 37 2.87 -14.89 -0.50
N LEU A 38 2.37 -13.80 -1.09
CA LEU A 38 3.15 -12.57 -1.28
C LEU A 38 3.55 -11.92 0.05
N LEU A 39 2.71 -11.98 1.10
CA LEU A 39 3.11 -11.49 2.42
C LEU A 39 4.20 -12.35 3.05
N ALA A 40 4.20 -13.66 2.81
CA ALA A 40 5.19 -14.59 3.36
C ALA A 40 6.59 -14.44 2.74
N GLU A 41 6.69 -13.84 1.54
CA GLU A 41 7.96 -13.64 0.85
C GLU A 41 8.80 -12.45 1.36
N PHE A 42 8.26 -11.61 2.25
CA PHE A 42 9.06 -10.54 2.86
C PHE A 42 10.07 -11.15 3.85
N PRO A 43 11.35 -10.75 3.80
CA PRO A 43 12.39 -11.33 4.64
C PRO A 43 12.22 -10.99 6.13
N ASP A 44 11.68 -9.80 6.42
CA ASP A 44 11.39 -9.33 7.75
C ASP A 44 10.29 -8.25 7.72
N GLU A 45 9.79 -7.91 8.91
CA GLU A 45 8.70 -6.94 9.10
C GLU A 45 9.12 -5.50 8.73
N ALA A 46 10.40 -5.16 8.89
CA ALA A 46 10.90 -3.81 8.57
C ALA A 46 10.88 -3.58 7.05
N THR A 47 11.32 -4.58 6.28
CA THR A 47 11.29 -4.60 4.81
C THR A 47 9.85 -4.60 4.31
N ARG A 48 8.97 -5.37 4.94
CA ARG A 48 7.52 -5.35 4.64
C ARG A 48 6.94 -3.96 4.82
N THR A 49 7.15 -3.37 6.00
CA THR A 49 6.65 -2.02 6.34
C THR A 49 7.20 -0.98 5.37
N GLY A 50 8.50 -1.00 5.09
CA GLY A 50 9.14 -0.10 4.14
C GLY A 50 8.55 -0.21 2.74
N GLY A 51 8.32 -1.44 2.24
CA GLY A 51 7.69 -1.67 0.95
C GLY A 51 6.28 -1.08 0.84
N PHE A 52 5.45 -1.26 1.88
CA PHE A 52 4.11 -0.66 1.90
C PHE A 52 4.15 0.88 2.01
N CYS A 53 5.10 1.46 2.76
CA CYS A 53 5.27 2.90 2.83
C CYS A 53 5.65 3.49 1.48
N VAL A 54 6.65 2.91 0.80
CA VAL A 54 7.07 3.36 -0.54
C VAL A 54 5.91 3.25 -1.53
N LEU A 55 5.16 2.15 -1.50
CA LEU A 55 3.98 1.99 -2.34
C LEU A 55 2.92 3.07 -2.08
N ALA A 56 2.64 3.38 -0.81
CA ALA A 56 1.67 4.41 -0.43
C ALA A 56 2.12 5.81 -0.89
N GLU A 57 3.40 6.15 -0.74
CA GLU A 57 3.96 7.42 -1.20
C GLU A 57 3.88 7.57 -2.73
N LEU A 58 4.17 6.49 -3.47
CA LEU A 58 4.03 6.47 -4.93
C LEU A 58 2.57 6.63 -5.35
N ALA A 59 1.64 5.94 -4.68
CA ALA A 59 0.21 6.08 -4.94
C ALA A 59 -0.27 7.52 -4.70
N LEU A 60 0.08 8.13 -3.57
CA LEU A 60 -0.26 9.53 -3.27
C LEU A 60 0.36 10.51 -4.28
N THR A 61 1.59 10.25 -4.71
CA THR A 61 2.25 11.04 -5.77
C THR A 61 1.49 10.95 -7.10
N LEU A 62 0.99 9.77 -7.47
CA LEU A 62 0.17 9.59 -8.66
C LEU A 62 -1.18 10.31 -8.55
N VAL A 63 -1.85 10.25 -7.40
CA VAL A 63 -3.12 10.98 -7.19
C VAL A 63 -2.87 12.48 -7.24
N ARG A 64 -1.80 12.97 -6.61
CA ARG A 64 -1.38 14.37 -6.68
C ARG A 64 -1.14 14.83 -8.11
N ALA A 65 -0.43 14.04 -8.91
CA ALA A 65 -0.16 14.35 -10.31
C ALA A 65 -1.44 14.45 -11.15
N GLN A 66 -2.47 13.67 -10.81
CA GLN A 66 -3.75 13.66 -11.53
C GLN A 66 -4.72 14.76 -11.08
N THR A 67 -4.70 15.12 -9.79
CA THR A 67 -5.67 16.06 -9.17
C THR A 67 -5.15 17.49 -9.06
N GLY A 68 -3.82 17.68 -9.03
CA GLY A 68 -3.20 18.98 -8.76
C GLY A 68 -3.28 19.42 -7.28
N GLN A 69 -3.83 18.58 -6.39
CA GLN A 69 -3.94 18.88 -4.96
C GLN A 69 -2.56 18.95 -4.28
N SER A 70 -2.50 19.62 -3.13
CA SER A 70 -1.32 19.53 -2.27
C SER A 70 -1.26 18.17 -1.57
N MET A 71 -0.08 17.78 -1.07
CA MET A 71 0.05 16.54 -0.30
C MET A 71 -0.76 16.61 1.00
N ASP A 72 -0.82 17.78 1.64
CA ASP A 72 -1.56 17.98 2.88
C ASP A 72 -3.06 17.78 2.68
N ASP A 73 -3.62 18.30 1.57
CA ASP A 73 -5.03 18.10 1.23
C ASP A 73 -5.36 16.62 1.01
N LEU A 74 -4.48 15.88 0.29
CA LEU A 74 -4.65 14.46 0.05
C LEU A 74 -4.62 13.64 1.34
N VAL A 75 -3.69 13.95 2.24
CA VAL A 75 -3.58 13.25 3.54
C VAL A 75 -4.78 13.57 4.43
N GLN A 76 -5.27 14.81 4.40
CA GLN A 76 -6.49 15.19 5.12
C GLN A 76 -7.70 14.41 4.59
N GLU A 77 -7.89 14.36 3.27
CA GLU A 77 -8.98 13.61 2.64
C GLU A 77 -8.90 12.12 2.96
N LEU A 78 -7.73 11.51 2.84
CA LEU A 78 -7.51 10.11 3.19
C LEU A 78 -7.83 9.85 4.66
N SER A 79 -7.45 10.75 5.56
CA SER A 79 -7.75 10.64 6.99
C SER A 79 -9.26 10.65 7.26
N LEU A 80 -10.01 11.50 6.55
CA LEU A 80 -11.47 11.54 6.62
C LEU A 80 -12.09 10.25 6.08
N GLN A 81 -11.59 9.72 4.96
CA GLN A 81 -12.07 8.44 4.39
C GLN A 81 -11.79 7.26 5.32
N LEU A 82 -10.63 7.23 5.98
CA LEU A 82 -10.29 6.22 6.99
C LEU A 82 -11.26 6.30 8.18
N ALA A 83 -11.52 7.51 8.70
CA ALA A 83 -12.48 7.70 9.78
C ALA A 83 -13.89 7.25 9.39
N ALA A 84 -14.33 7.55 8.17
CA ALA A 84 -15.64 7.13 7.65
C ALA A 84 -15.75 5.60 7.53
N THR A 85 -14.69 4.93 7.04
CA THR A 85 -14.64 3.46 6.89
C THR A 85 -14.68 2.75 8.25
N VAL A 86 -14.10 3.35 9.29
CA VAL A 86 -14.15 2.80 10.66
C VAL A 86 -15.54 3.01 11.28
N ALA A 87 -16.19 4.13 10.98
CA ALA A 87 -17.52 4.45 11.51
C ALA A 87 -18.65 3.63 10.85
N ASP A 88 -18.49 3.25 9.58
CA ASP A 88 -19.42 2.38 8.85
C ASP A 88 -18.62 1.30 8.10
N PRO A 89 -18.30 0.16 8.75
CA PRO A 89 -17.57 -0.92 8.09
C PRO A 89 -18.41 -1.40 6.90
N PRO A 90 -17.81 -1.66 5.72
CA PRO A 90 -18.57 -2.11 4.55
C PRO A 90 -19.37 -3.34 4.93
N SER A 91 -20.69 -3.17 4.99
CA SER A 91 -21.62 -4.29 5.10
C SER A 91 -21.31 -5.21 3.93
N GLY A 92 -20.93 -6.45 4.23
CA GLY A 92 -20.66 -7.48 3.21
C GLY A 92 -21.82 -7.59 2.20
N PRO A 93 -21.59 -8.19 1.02
CA PRO A 93 -22.53 -8.16 -0.08
C PRO A 93 -23.95 -8.49 0.39
N SER A 94 -24.87 -7.56 0.17
CA SER A 94 -26.30 -7.72 0.42
C SER A 94 -26.76 -9.01 -0.26
N ALA A 95 -27.02 -10.05 0.53
CA ALA A 95 -27.71 -11.23 0.07
C ALA A 95 -29.17 -10.87 -0.12
N ALA A 96 -29.50 -10.31 -1.29
CA ALA A 96 -30.86 -10.11 -1.75
C ALA A 96 -30.91 -10.26 -3.28
N ALA A 97 -31.03 -11.51 -3.73
CA ALA A 97 -31.83 -11.94 -4.88
C ALA A 97 -32.05 -13.46 -4.79
#